data_AF-A0A454VXX0-F1
#
_entry.id   AF-A0A454VXX0-F1
#
_cell.length_a   1.000
_cell.length_b   1.000
_cell.length_c   1.000
_cell.angle_alpha   90.00
_cell.angle_beta   90.00
_cell.angle_gamma   90.00
#
_symmetry.space_group_name_H-M   'P 1'
#
loop_
_entity.id
_entity.type
_entity.pdbx_description
1 polymer ?
#
loop_
_entity_poly.entity_id
_entity_poly.type
_entity_poly.pdbx_seq_one_letter_code
_entity_poly.pdbx_strand_id
1 'polypeptide(L)'
;LMTDRPHRYLVRSSDDRALAAALIADPSTAGIEVDHADGGLRIQAVDFGRFTELLPKVARERGIRLLTVSPSDESLESVFSYLVAA
;
A
#
# COMPACT_ATOMS: atom_id res chain seq x y z
N LEU A 1 -20.46 -6.37 9.21
CA LEU A 1 -20.46 -5.71 7.88
C LEU A 1 -19.72 -4.40 8.04
N MET A 2 -18.39 -4.41 7.91
CA MET A 2 -17.56 -3.21 8.01
C MET A 2 -17.09 -2.86 6.62
N THR A 3 -17.48 -1.66 6.23
CA THR A 3 -17.41 -1.11 4.89
C THR A 3 -15.97 -1.01 4.40
N ASP A 4 -15.73 -1.68 3.29
CA ASP A 4 -14.91 -1.29 2.13
C ASP A 4 -14.51 0.21 2.11
N ARG A 5 -13.58 0.60 2.99
CA ARG A 5 -12.97 1.93 2.95
C ARG A 5 -11.59 1.74 2.34
N PRO A 6 -11.29 2.40 1.20
CA PRO A 6 -9.97 2.29 0.60
C PRO A 6 -8.92 2.78 1.60
N HIS A 7 -7.99 1.88 1.95
CA HIS A 7 -6.88 2.16 2.85
C HIS A 7 -5.83 2.95 2.09
N ARG A 8 -5.40 4.08 2.65
CA ARG A 8 -4.38 4.93 2.04
C ARG A 8 -3.01 4.62 2.62
N TYR A 9 -2.02 4.48 1.73
CA TYR A 9 -0.63 4.26 2.07
C TYR A 9 0.25 5.36 1.51
N LEU A 10 1.22 5.80 2.30
CA LEU A 10 2.36 6.59 1.88
C LEU A 10 3.56 5.64 1.76
N VAL A 11 4.09 5.48 0.56
CA VAL A 11 5.25 4.64 0.29
C VAL A 11 6.34 5.48 -0.34
N ARG A 12 7.58 5.39 0.18
CA ARG A 12 8.77 5.90 -0.51
C ARG A 12 9.66 4.74 -0.85
N SER A 13 10.23 4.77 -2.03
CA SER A 13 11.10 3.71 -2.52
C SER A 13 12.27 4.29 -3.32
N SER A 14 13.21 3.42 -3.70
CA SER A 14 14.32 3.81 -4.58
C SER A 14 13.89 4.09 -6.03
N ASP A 15 12.71 3.60 -6.44
CA ASP A 15 12.13 3.87 -7.77
C ASP A 15 10.59 3.84 -7.67
N ASP A 16 10.02 4.99 -7.34
CA ASP A 16 8.59 5.13 -7.10
C ASP A 16 7.77 4.89 -8.37
N ARG A 17 8.28 5.24 -9.55
CA ARG A 17 7.54 5.06 -10.81
C ARG A 17 7.48 3.59 -11.20
N ALA A 18 8.59 2.87 -11.09
CA ALA A 18 8.60 1.43 -11.36
C ALA A 18 7.73 0.67 -10.35
N LEU A 19 7.75 1.07 -9.08
CA LEU A 19 6.90 0.49 -8.06
C LEU A 19 5.41 0.77 -8.33
N ALA A 20 5.05 2.01 -8.66
CA ALA A 20 3.68 2.38 -9.00
C ALA A 20 3.16 1.58 -10.22
N ALA A 21 3.97 1.49 -11.28
CA ALA A 21 3.60 0.76 -12.49
C ALA A 21 3.35 -0.74 -12.22
N ALA A 22 4.10 -1.34 -11.29
CA ALA A 22 3.90 -2.73 -10.93
C ALA A 22 2.68 -2.94 -10.01
N LEU A 23 2.39 -2.00 -9.11
CA LEU A 23 1.28 -2.09 -8.15
C LEU A 23 -0.08 -1.82 -8.80
N ILE A 24 -0.17 -0.86 -9.73
CA ILE A 24 -1.45 -0.53 -10.39
C ILE A 24 -2.00 -1.66 -11.26
N ALA A 25 -1.17 -2.64 -11.60
CA ALA A 25 -1.58 -3.82 -12.35
C ALA A 25 -2.34 -4.86 -11.49
N ASP A 26 -2.28 -4.76 -10.15
CA ASP A 26 -2.95 -5.69 -9.26
C ASP A 26 -4.30 -5.12 -8.76
N PRO A 27 -5.37 -5.94 -8.73
CA PRO A 27 -6.70 -5.48 -8.33
C PRO A 27 -6.81 -5.03 -6.87
N SER A 28 -5.83 -5.31 -6.01
CA SER A 28 -5.78 -4.77 -4.65
C SER A 28 -5.55 -3.25 -4.62
N THR A 29 -5.08 -2.65 -5.72
CA THR A 29 -4.80 -1.22 -5.82
C THR A 29 -5.84 -0.52 -6.68
N ALA A 30 -6.60 0.41 -6.10
CA ALA A 30 -7.60 1.21 -6.81
C ALA A 30 -6.99 2.47 -7.46
N GLY A 31 -5.90 2.99 -6.92
CA GLY A 31 -5.27 4.19 -7.45
C GLY A 31 -3.92 4.47 -6.84
N ILE A 32 -3.05 5.12 -7.61
CA ILE A 32 -1.73 5.57 -7.17
C ILE A 32 -1.51 6.99 -7.66
N GLU A 33 -1.08 7.84 -6.74
CA GLU A 33 -0.58 9.18 -7.02
C GLU A 33 0.92 9.19 -6.80
N VAL A 34 1.69 9.70 -7.77
CA VAL A 34 3.13 9.87 -7.65
C VAL A 34 3.40 11.31 -7.22
N ASP A 35 4.07 11.49 -6.09
CA ASP A 35 4.46 12.82 -5.63
C ASP A 35 5.73 13.27 -6.37
N HIS A 36 5.58 14.28 -7.23
CA HIS A 36 6.68 14.81 -8.03
C HIS A 36 7.57 15.81 -7.26
N ALA A 37 7.09 16.38 -6.16
CA ALA A 37 7.82 17.40 -5.40
C ALA A 37 8.72 16.77 -4.33
N ASP A 38 8.16 15.85 -3.53
CA ASP A 38 8.84 15.28 -2.36
C ASP A 38 9.27 13.81 -2.56
N GLY A 39 8.87 13.22 -3.68
CA GLY A 39 9.00 11.79 -3.96
C GLY A 39 8.02 10.95 -3.14
N GLY A 40 7.89 9.69 -3.52
CA GLY A 40 6.97 8.74 -2.91
C GLY A 40 5.62 8.62 -3.64
N LEU A 41 4.79 7.76 -3.07
CA LEU A 41 3.54 7.29 -3.63
C LEU A 41 2.43 7.41 -2.59
N ARG A 42 1.29 7.97 -2.99
CA ARG A 42 0.02 7.82 -2.26
C ARG A 42 -0.79 6.72 -2.94
N ILE A 43 -1.00 5.62 -2.24
CA ILE A 43 -1.64 4.42 -2.79
C ILE A 43 -2.99 4.23 -2.12
N GLN A 44 -4.02 3.97 -2.90
CA GLN A 44 -5.34 3.57 -2.42
C GLN A 44 -5.50 2.06 -2.60
N ALA A 45 -5.50 1.31 -1.51
CA ALA A 45 -5.69 -0.13 -1.48
C ALA A 45 -7.14 -0.46 -1.13
N VAL A 46 -7.80 -1.25 -1.98
CA VAL A 46 -9.18 -1.75 -1.76
C VAL A 46 -9.20 -3.15 -1.15
N ASP A 47 -8.10 -3.90 -1.30
CA ASP A 47 -7.87 -5.17 -0.60
C ASP A 47 -6.57 -5.06 0.21
N PHE A 48 -6.70 -4.72 1.49
CA PHE A 48 -5.56 -4.48 2.38
C PHE A 48 -4.68 -5.72 2.60
N GLY A 49 -5.29 -6.89 2.80
CA GLY A 49 -4.54 -8.13 3.06
C GLY A 49 -3.70 -8.49 1.84
N ARG A 50 -4.31 -8.48 0.65
CA ARG A 50 -3.59 -8.72 -0.60
C ARG A 50 -2.52 -7.66 -0.88
N PHE A 51 -2.82 -6.39 -0.64
CA PHE A 51 -1.87 -5.30 -0.87
C PHE A 51 -0.61 -5.42 0.00
N THR A 52 -0.76 -5.75 1.29
CA THR A 52 0.38 -5.87 2.20
C THR A 52 1.27 -7.07 1.90
N GLU A 53 0.73 -8.14 1.32
CA GLU A 53 1.52 -9.27 0.80
C GLU A 53 2.20 -8.93 -0.53
N LEU A 54 1.49 -8.23 -1.42
CA LEU A 54 1.96 -7.88 -2.76
C LEU A 54 3.13 -6.89 -2.73
N LEU A 55 3.01 -5.80 -1.95
CA LEU A 55 3.97 -4.70 -1.93
C LEU A 55 5.43 -5.15 -1.75
N PRO A 56 5.80 -5.91 -0.68
CA PRO A 56 7.18 -6.35 -0.49
C PRO A 56 7.62 -7.36 -1.55
N LYS A 57 6.71 -8.20 -2.06
CA LYS A 57 7.01 -9.18 -3.11
C LYS A 57 7.40 -8.49 -4.42
N VAL A 58 6.59 -7.55 -4.87
CA VAL A 58 6.82 -6.76 -6.09
C VAL A 58 8.11 -5.94 -5.96
N ALA A 59 8.31 -5.28 -4.81
CA ALA A 59 9.52 -4.51 -4.55
C ALA A 59 10.77 -5.40 -4.68
N ARG A 60 10.75 -6.60 -4.07
CA ARG A 60 11.85 -7.56 -4.17
C ARG A 60 12.07 -8.05 -5.60
N GLU A 61 11.02 -8.45 -6.31
CA GLU A 61 11.10 -8.96 -7.68
C GLU A 61 11.67 -7.94 -8.67
N ARG A 62 11.43 -6.65 -8.41
CA ARG A 62 11.91 -5.53 -9.23
C ARG A 62 13.24 -4.95 -8.74
N GLY A 63 13.80 -5.45 -7.64
CA GLY A 63 15.02 -4.89 -7.03
C GLY A 63 14.83 -3.48 -6.47
N ILE A 64 13.60 -3.10 -6.10
CA ILE A 64 13.24 -1.79 -5.57
C ILE A 64 13.34 -1.83 -4.04
N ARG A 65 14.11 -0.91 -3.45
CA ARG A 65 14.22 -0.76 -2.00
C ARG A 65 13.07 0.07 -1.48
N LEU A 66 12.28 -0.48 -0.56
CA LEU A 66 11.31 0.30 0.22
C LEU A 66 12.06 1.09 1.31
N LEU A 67 11.82 2.40 1.36
CA LEU A 67 12.43 3.33 2.33
C LEU A 67 11.47 3.59 3.48
N THR A 68 10.21 3.87 3.18
CA THR A 68 9.15 4.07 4.16
C THR A 68 7.85 3.48 3.63
N VAL A 69 7.07 2.86 4.52
CA VAL A 69 5.71 2.38 4.24
C VAL A 69 4.87 2.75 5.45
N SER A 70 3.95 3.69 5.28
CA SER A 70 3.13 4.21 6.38
C SER A 70 1.67 4.26 5.96
N PRO A 71 0.73 3.67 6.71
CA PRO A 71 -0.69 3.91 6.49
C PRO A 71 -1.01 5.40 6.78
N SER A 72 -1.85 6.02 5.95
CA SER A 72 -2.23 7.44 6.09
C SER A 72 -3.32 7.67 7.14
N ASP A 73 -3.99 6.62 7.61
CA ASP A 73 -5.07 6.68 8.59
C ASP A 73 -4.65 5.99 9.90
N GLU A 74 -4.68 6.74 11.00
CA GLU A 74 -4.41 6.32 12.38
C GLU A 74 -5.50 5.39 12.97
N SER A 75 -6.09 4.49 12.20
CA SER A 75 -7.09 3.56 12.74
C SER A 75 -6.45 2.32 13.38
N LEU A 76 -5.72 2.56 14.49
CA LEU A 76 -5.37 1.52 15.47
C LEU A 76 -6.61 0.80 16.04
N GLU A 77 -7.84 1.25 15.74
CA GLU A 77 -9.07 0.51 16.03
C GLU A 77 -9.29 -0.73 15.14
N SER A 78 -8.73 -0.79 13.92
CA SER A 78 -9.06 -1.88 12.98
C SER A 78 -8.21 -3.14 13.17
N VAL A 79 -7.03 -3.04 13.78
CA VAL A 79 -6.13 -4.19 14.05
C VAL A 79 -6.72 -5.15 15.10
N PHE A 80 -7.60 -4.67 15.98
CA PHE A 80 -8.22 -5.51 17.00
C PHE A 80 -9.29 -6.48 16.46
N SER A 81 -9.83 -6.26 15.26
CA SER A 81 -10.87 -7.16 14.72
C SER A 81 -10.34 -8.47 14.17
N TYR A 82 -9.03 -8.61 13.93
CA TYR A 82 -8.46 -9.88 13.46
C TYR A 82 -8.05 -10.83 14.59
N LEU A 83 -7.79 -10.31 15.80
CA LEU A 83 -7.33 -11.11 16.94
C LEU A 83 -8.45 -11.60 17.88
N VAL A 84 -9.70 -11.19 17.67
CA VAL A 84 -10.86 -11.58 18.51
C VAL A 84 -11.78 -12.61 17.83
N ALA A 85 -11.51 -12.98 16.57
CA ALA A 85 -12.27 -14.01 15.85
C ALA A 85 -11.57 -15.38 15.79
N ALA A 86 -10.57 -15.63 16.65
CA ALA A 86 -9.89 -16.91 16.81
C ALA A 86 -10.34 -17.62 18.09
#